data_AF-A0A1I7LZI0-F1
#
_entry.id   AF-A0A1I7LZI0-F1
#
_cell.length_a   1.000
_cell.length_b   1.000
_cell.length_c   1.000
_cell.angle_alpha   90.00
_cell.angle_beta   90.00
_cell.angle_gamma   90.00
#
_symmetry.space_group_name_H-M   'P 1'
#
loop_
_entity.id
_entity.type
_entity.pdbx_description
1 polymer ?
#
loop_
_entity_poly.entity_id
_entity_poly.type
_entity_poly.pdbx_seq_one_letter_code
_entity_poly.pdbx_strand_id
1 'polypeptide(L)'
;MAQKLDRLAREADEISTKIEGAYEKLINKLQSKSDKARAKMSSNRTISTRNMLGQRAKLYAEAAQEIGACLTKRRIASGDTPHVDGKRAGSRDATVERLS
;
A
#
# COMPACT_ATOMS: atom_id res chain seq x y z
N MET A 1 -4.10 24.38 -32.46
CA MET A 1 -4.97 23.62 -31.53
C MET A 1 -4.26 22.40 -30.96
N ALA A 2 -3.69 21.50 -31.78
CA ALA A 2 -2.99 20.28 -31.34
C ALA A 2 -1.86 20.54 -30.30
N GLN A 3 -0.94 21.47 -30.58
CA GLN A 3 0.16 21.80 -29.65
C GLN A 3 -0.29 22.26 -28.26
N LYS A 4 -1.47 22.89 -28.14
CA LYS A 4 -2.01 23.32 -26.85
C LYS A 4 -2.54 22.12 -26.06
N LEU A 5 -3.18 21.17 -26.73
CA LEU A 5 -3.69 19.95 -26.11
C LEU A 5 -2.52 19.06 -25.64
N ASP A 6 -1.48 18.91 -26.46
CA ASP A 6 -0.29 18.13 -26.10
C ASP A 6 0.43 18.71 -24.88
N ARG A 7 0.50 20.04 -24.78
CA ARG A 7 1.07 20.72 -23.61
C ARG A 7 0.24 20.48 -22.36
N LEU A 8 -1.09 20.61 -22.45
CA LEU A 8 -1.99 20.38 -21.32
C LEU A 8 -1.94 18.93 -20.84
N ALA A 9 -1.81 17.96 -21.76
CA ALA A 9 -1.64 16.55 -21.41
C ALA A 9 -0.36 16.33 -20.58
N ARG A 10 0.78 16.88 -21.04
CA ARG A 10 2.06 16.77 -20.29
C ARG A 10 1.99 17.43 -18.92
N GLU A 11 1.40 18.62 -18.83
CA GLU A 11 1.23 19.31 -17.55
C GLU A 11 0.33 18.49 -16.59
N ALA A 12 -0.73 17.87 -17.11
CA ALA A 12 -1.61 17.00 -16.34
C ALA A 12 -0.90 15.73 -15.83
N ASP A 13 -0.06 15.11 -16.67
CA ASP A 13 0.74 13.94 -16.31
C ASP A 13 1.75 14.28 -15.21
N GLU A 14 2.48 15.39 -15.36
CA GLU A 14 3.44 15.85 -14.36
C GLU A 14 2.78 16.14 -13.00
N ILE A 15 1.61 16.78 -13.02
CA ILE A 15 0.85 17.06 -11.80
C ILE A 15 0.39 15.74 -11.17
N SER A 16 -0.10 14.79 -11.98
CA SER A 16 -0.53 13.48 -11.51
C SER A 16 0.61 12.72 -10.85
N THR A 17 1.80 12.67 -11.47
CA THR A 17 2.99 12.04 -10.89
C THR A 17 3.40 12.69 -9.56
N LYS A 18 3.36 14.03 -9.47
CA LYS A 18 3.67 14.75 -8.22
C LYS A 18 2.69 14.39 -7.11
N ILE A 19 1.40 14.31 -7.43
CA ILE A 19 0.35 13.93 -6.49
C ILE A 19 0.56 12.49 -6.01
N GLU A 20 0.81 11.55 -6.91
CA GLU A 20 1.07 10.15 -6.56
C GLU A 20 2.29 10.01 -5.66
N GLY A 21 3.41 10.65 -6.02
CA GLY A 21 4.62 10.62 -5.19
C GLY A 21 4.41 11.24 -3.80
N ALA A 22 3.53 12.22 -3.65
CA ALA A 22 3.16 12.77 -2.34
C ALA A 22 2.37 11.76 -1.49
N TYR A 23 1.42 11.04 -2.10
CA TYR A 23 0.67 10.00 -1.41
C TYR A 23 1.53 8.80 -1.04
N GLU A 24 2.44 8.35 -1.90
CA GLU A 24 3.40 7.28 -1.58
C GLU A 24 4.28 7.65 -0.39
N LYS A 25 4.79 8.88 -0.35
CA LYS A 25 5.54 9.40 0.81
C LYS A 25 4.70 9.38 2.08
N LEU A 26 3.42 9.73 1.99
CA LEU A 26 2.50 9.72 3.13
C LEU A 26 2.22 8.28 3.62
N ILE A 27 1.98 7.34 2.71
CA ILE A 27 1.81 5.91 3.01
C ILE A 27 3.04 5.39 3.77
N ASN A 28 4.24 5.61 3.24
CA ASN A 28 5.49 5.17 3.86
C ASN A 28 5.69 5.77 5.25
N LYS A 29 5.34 7.06 5.44
CA LYS A 29 5.41 7.73 6.73
C LYS A 29 4.44 7.13 7.76
N LEU A 30 3.24 6.75 7.33
CA LEU A 30 2.24 6.12 8.19
C LEU A 30 2.67 4.69 8.56
N GLN A 31 3.17 3.91 7.61
CA GLN A 31 3.73 2.59 7.87
C GLN A 31 4.89 2.66 8.87
N SER A 32 5.85 3.55 8.66
CA SER A 32 6.97 3.77 9.59
C SER A 32 6.50 4.14 11.01
N LYS A 33 5.46 4.98 11.13
CA LYS A 33 4.85 5.29 12.43
C LYS A 33 4.17 4.08 13.07
N SER A 34 3.50 3.24 12.27
CA SER A 34 2.90 1.99 12.74
C SER A 34 3.97 1.05 13.29
N ASP A 35 5.04 0.82 12.53
CA ASP A 35 6.15 -0.04 12.93
C ASP A 35 6.86 0.47 14.17
N LYS A 36 7.08 1.79 14.26
CA LYS A 36 7.63 2.42 15.47
C LYS A 36 6.72 2.23 16.69
N ALA A 37 5.41 2.30 16.51
CA ALA A 37 4.46 2.04 17.60
C ALA A 37 4.46 0.56 18.02
N ARG A 38 4.55 -0.37 17.06
CA ARG A 38 4.71 -1.81 17.33
C ARG A 38 6.01 -2.13 18.06
N ALA A 39 7.13 -1.55 17.62
CA ALA A 39 8.42 -1.72 18.28
C ALA A 39 8.43 -1.18 19.72
N LYS A 40 7.76 -0.05 19.96
CA LYS A 40 7.58 0.47 21.33
C LYS A 40 6.65 -0.40 22.17
N MET A 41 5.66 -1.04 21.54
CA MET A 41 4.71 -1.91 22.24
C MET A 41 5.41 -3.17 22.76
N SER A 42 6.31 -3.78 21.96
CA SER A 42 7.03 -5.00 22.37
C SER A 42 7.99 -4.78 23.54
N SER A 43 8.54 -3.58 23.70
CA SER A 43 9.46 -3.24 24.80
C SER A 43 8.76 -2.73 26.07
N ASN A 44 7.43 -2.56 26.07
CA ASN A 44 6.72 -1.90 27.17
C ASN A 44 6.01 -2.90 28.10
N ARG A 45 6.25 -2.79 29.41
CA ARG A 45 5.72 -3.72 30.41
C ARG A 45 4.26 -3.42 30.78
N THR A 46 3.87 -2.15 30.70
CA THR A 46 2.53 -1.69 31.13
C THR A 46 1.46 -2.03 30.11
N ILE A 47 0.41 -2.76 30.53
CA ILE A 47 -0.70 -3.21 29.67
C ILE A 47 -1.43 -2.02 29.04
N SER A 48 -1.76 -0.99 29.83
CA SER A 48 -2.46 0.20 29.33
C SER A 48 -1.66 0.90 28.21
N THR A 49 -0.35 1.06 28.39
CA THR A 49 0.51 1.65 27.37
C THR A 49 0.66 0.76 26.13
N ARG A 50 0.72 -0.56 26.30
CA ARG A 50 0.70 -1.51 25.18
C ARG A 50 -0.59 -1.41 24.36
N ASN A 51 -1.74 -1.34 25.02
CA ASN A 51 -3.04 -1.20 24.34
C ASN A 51 -3.10 0.10 23.53
N MET A 52 -2.68 1.22 24.13
CA MET A 52 -2.61 2.51 23.44
C MET A 52 -1.67 2.49 22.23
N LEU A 53 -0.48 1.88 22.37
CA LEU A 53 0.47 1.75 21.27
C LEU A 53 -0.06 0.82 20.17
N GLY A 54 -0.74 -0.27 20.54
CA GLY A 54 -1.42 -1.17 19.61
C GLY A 54 -2.50 -0.46 18.80
N GLN A 55 -3.35 0.33 19.47
CA GLN A 55 -4.38 1.12 18.79
C GLN A 55 -3.77 2.16 17.84
N ARG A 56 -2.69 2.85 18.25
CA ARG A 56 -1.98 3.79 17.38
C ARG A 56 -1.36 3.09 16.17
N ALA A 57 -0.75 1.93 16.37
CA ALA A 57 -0.17 1.14 15.29
C ALA A 57 -1.25 0.73 14.27
N LYS A 58 -2.40 0.27 14.76
CA LYS A 58 -3.55 -0.11 13.94
C LYS A 58 -4.05 1.08 13.10
N LEU A 59 -4.33 2.21 13.73
CA LEU A 59 -4.82 3.42 13.05
C LEU A 59 -3.86 3.90 11.94
N TYR A 60 -2.54 3.89 12.19
CA TYR A 60 -1.58 4.27 11.16
C TYR A 60 -1.51 3.26 10.02
N ALA A 61 -1.63 1.96 10.30
CA ALA A 61 -1.62 0.93 9.26
C ALA A 61 -2.88 0.99 8.39
N GLU A 62 -4.06 1.14 9.00
CA GLU A 62 -5.34 1.26 8.30
C GLU A 62 -5.36 2.51 7.41
N ALA A 63 -4.93 3.66 7.93
CA ALA A 63 -4.82 4.89 7.14
C ALA A 63 -3.87 4.72 5.94
N ALA A 64 -2.74 4.03 6.11
CA ALA A 64 -1.83 3.74 5.01
C ALA A 64 -2.48 2.84 3.94
N GLN A 65 -3.25 1.84 4.36
CA GLN A 65 -3.97 0.94 3.46
C GLN A 65 -5.07 1.66 2.68
N GLU A 66 -5.86 2.51 3.34
CA GLU A 66 -6.92 3.29 2.70
C GLU A 66 -6.36 4.23 1.63
N ILE A 67 -5.28 4.95 1.96
CA ILE A 67 -4.62 5.84 0.99
C ILE A 67 -4.03 5.03 -0.17
N GLY A 68 -3.39 3.88 0.12
CA GLY A 68 -2.86 2.98 -0.90
C GLY A 68 -3.95 2.45 -1.83
N ALA A 69 -5.10 2.04 -1.29
CA ALA A 69 -6.23 1.57 -2.08
C ALA A 69 -6.80 2.66 -3.00
N CYS A 70 -6.90 3.90 -2.50
CA CYS A 70 -7.30 5.06 -3.31
C CYS A 70 -6.30 5.36 -4.44
N LEU A 71 -5.00 5.27 -4.16
CA LEU A 71 -3.94 5.46 -5.15
C LEU A 71 -3.99 4.38 -6.24
N THR A 72 -4.18 3.12 -5.86
CA THR A 72 -4.34 2.00 -6.80
C THR A 72 -5.56 2.20 -7.70
N LYS A 73 -6.71 2.59 -7.14
CA LYS A 73 -7.91 2.91 -7.93
C LYS A 73 -7.66 4.03 -8.93
N ARG A 74 -6.94 5.07 -8.52
CA ARG A 74 -6.55 6.17 -9.42
C ARG A 74 -5.66 5.68 -10.55
N ARG A 75 -4.62 4.88 -10.28
CA ARG A 75 -3.72 4.33 -11.31
C ARG A 75 -4.46 3.49 -12.33
N ILE A 76 -5.34 2.59 -11.87
CA ILE A 76 -6.21 1.79 -12.73
C ILE A 76 -7.08 2.69 -13.63
N ALA A 77 -7.67 3.75 -13.06
CA ALA A 77 -8.50 4.69 -13.82
C ALA A 77 -7.69 5.50 -14.86
N SER A 78 -6.41 5.75 -14.59
CA SER A 78 -5.47 6.41 -15.51
C SER A 78 -4.89 5.49 -16.58
N GLY A 79 -5.21 4.19 -16.56
CA GLY A 79 -4.70 3.21 -17.53
C GLY A 79 -3.36 2.56 -17.14
N ASP A 80 -2.81 2.90 -15.97
CA ASP A 80 -1.68 2.18 -15.38
C ASP A 80 -2.20 0.89 -14.76
N THR A 81 -2.04 -0.22 -15.49
CA THR A 81 -2.37 -1.54 -14.96
C THR A 81 -1.42 -1.87 -13.81
N PRO A 82 -1.94 -2.21 -12.61
CA PRO A 82 -1.09 -2.63 -11.51
C PRO A 82 -0.37 -3.93 -11.91
N HIS A 83 0.96 -3.92 -11.87
CA HIS A 83 1.76 -5.14 -11.98
C HIS A 83 1.48 -6.00 -10.74
N VAL A 84 0.58 -6.97 -10.88
CA VAL A 84 0.38 -8.01 -9.89
C VAL A 84 1.55 -8.97 -10.01
N ASP A 85 2.54 -8.85 -9.12
CA ASP A 85 3.56 -9.87 -8.87
C ASP A 85 2.85 -11.13 -8.34
N GLY A 86 2.25 -11.88 -9.25
CA GLY A 86 1.65 -13.18 -9.01
C GLY A 86 2.75 -14.20 -8.77
N LYS A 87 3.35 -14.20 -7.58
CA LYS A 87 4.00 -15.40 -7.04
C LYS A 87 2.92 -16.46 -6.85
N ARG A 88 2.67 -17.21 -7.93
CA ARG A 88 1.85 -18.42 -7.96
C ARG A 88 2.55 -19.44 -7.05
N ALA A 89 2.13 -19.48 -5.79
CA ALA A 89 2.53 -20.52 -4.86
C ALA A 89 2.24 -21.88 -5.50
N GLY A 90 3.27 -22.73 -5.52
CA GLY A 90 3.24 -24.03 -6.18
C GLY A 90 2.09 -24.89 -5.67
N SER A 91 1.31 -25.37 -6.62
CA SER A 91 0.42 -26.51 -6.43
C SER A 91 1.26 -27.70 -5.98
N ARG A 92 1.10 -28.09 -4.72
CA ARG A 92 1.40 -29.43 -4.22
C ARG A 92 0.08 -30.01 -3.76
N ASP A 93 -0.55 -30.79 -4.62
CA ASP A 93 -1.37 -31.88 -4.11
C ASP A 93 -1.12 -33.10 -4.99
N ALA A 94 -0.30 -33.99 -4.44
CA ALA A 94 -0.01 -35.30 -4.95
C ALA A 94 -1.10 -36.22 -4.43
N THR A 95 -2.13 -36.47 -5.25
CA THR A 95 -3.09 -37.55 -4.97
C THR A 95 -2.54 -38.82 -5.59
N VAL A 96 -2.06 -39.70 -4.71
CA VAL A 96 -1.50 -41.02 -4.97
C VAL A 96 -2.57 -41.91 -5.61
N GLU A 97 -2.36 -42.35 -6.86
CA GLU A 97 -3.11 -43.47 -7.43
C GLU A 97 -2.57 -44.80 -6.89
N ARG A 98 -3.39 -45.37 -6.00
CA ARG A 98 -3.97 -46.72 -6.07
C ARG A 98 -3.01 -47.90 -6.33
N LEU A 99 -2.64 -48.58 -5.23
CA LEU A 99 -2.30 -50.01 -5.21
C LEU A 99 -3.42 -50.76 -4.47
N SER A 100 -4.16 -51.61 -5.19
CA SER A 100 -4.74 -52.92 -4.82
C SER A 100 -5.84 -53.28 -5.81
#